data_AF-A0A9X6NCE1-F1
#
_entry.id   AF-A0A9X6NCE1-F1
#
_cell.length_a   1.000
_cell.length_b   1.000
_cell.length_c   1.000
_cell.angle_alpha   90.00
_cell.angle_beta   90.00
_cell.angle_gamma   90.00
#
_symmetry.space_group_name_H-M   'P 1'
#
loop_
_entity.id
_entity.type
_entity.pdbx_description
1 polymer ?
#
loop_
_entity_poly.entity_id
_entity_poly.type
_entity_poly.pdbx_seq_one_letter_code
_entity_poly.pdbx_strand_id
1 'polypeptide(L)'
;MREIVHLQAGQCGNQIGAKFWEVISDEHGIDPTGTYHGDSDLQLERINVYYNEATGQSGAGNNWAKGHYTGGAELVDSVLDVGRKEAESCDCLQGFQLTHSLGGGNGSGMGR
;
A
#
# COMPACT_ATOMS: atom_id res chain seq x y z
N MET A 1 -17.83 0.61 -10.51
CA MET A 1 -16.88 1.56 -9.90
C MET A 1 -15.50 1.26 -10.50
N ARG A 2 -14.49 2.11 -10.32
CA ARG A 2 -13.19 1.97 -10.96
C ARG A 2 -12.17 1.88 -9.82
N GLU A 3 -11.56 0.72 -9.61
CA GLU A 3 -10.81 0.40 -8.39
C GLU A 3 -9.30 0.34 -8.65
N ILE A 4 -8.51 0.80 -7.67
CA ILE A 4 -7.04 0.83 -7.75
C ILE A 4 -6.49 0.20 -6.47
N VAL A 5 -5.57 -0.76 -6.62
CA VAL A 5 -4.83 -1.33 -5.50
C VAL A 5 -3.54 -0.53 -5.29
N HIS A 6 -3.38 0.07 -4.11
CA HIS A 6 -2.19 0.86 -3.77
C HIS A 6 -1.19 0.02 -2.97
N LEU A 7 0.00 -0.20 -3.52
CA LEU A 7 1.09 -0.95 -2.90
C LEU A 7 2.18 0.02 -2.43
N GLN A 8 2.60 -0.09 -1.16
CA GLN A 8 3.64 0.74 -0.57
C GLN A 8 4.83 -0.12 -0.18
N ALA A 9 6.03 0.31 -0.59
CA ALA A 9 7.24 -0.47 -0.41
C ALA A 9 8.41 0.36 0.13
N GLY A 10 9.00 -0.14 1.21
CA GLY A 10 10.19 0.42 1.84
C GLY A 10 9.91 1.63 2.73
N GLN A 11 10.90 2.03 3.53
CA GLN A 11 10.72 3.02 4.60
C GLN A 11 10.22 4.38 4.08
N CYS A 12 10.78 4.89 2.98
CA CYS A 12 10.30 6.13 2.36
C CYS A 12 8.90 5.98 1.75
N GLY A 13 8.63 4.87 1.04
CA GLY A 13 7.31 4.60 0.45
C GLY A 13 6.21 4.54 1.50
N ASN A 14 6.46 3.85 2.62
CA ASN A 14 5.52 3.73 3.73
C ASN A 14 5.30 5.05 4.46
N GLN A 15 6.32 5.91 4.59
CA GLN A 15 6.16 7.22 5.23
C GLN A 15 5.34 8.19 4.41
N ILE A 16 5.61 8.26 3.10
CA ILE A 16 4.81 9.09 2.17
C ILE A 16 3.39 8.53 2.11
N GLY A 17 3.26 7.22 2.02
CA GLY A 17 1.99 6.52 1.97
C GLY A 17 1.12 6.72 3.20
N ALA A 18 1.70 6.69 4.40
CA ALA A 18 0.98 6.98 5.64
C ALA A 18 0.43 8.41 5.65
N LYS A 19 1.23 9.41 5.24
CA LYS A 19 0.77 10.80 5.14
C LYS A 19 -0.28 11.01 4.05
N PHE A 20 -0.15 10.32 2.91
CA PHE A 20 -1.15 10.34 1.86
C PHE A 20 -2.50 9.86 2.39
N TRP A 21 -2.52 8.69 3.04
CA TRP A 21 -3.76 8.12 3.56
C TRP A 21 -4.35 8.88 4.75
N GLU A 22 -3.52 9.51 5.59
CA GLU A 22 -3.98 10.43 6.65
C GLU A 22 -4.78 11.60 6.06
N VAL A 23 -4.22 12.28 5.05
CA VAL A 23 -4.88 13.40 4.37
C VAL A 23 -6.17 12.95 3.66
N ILE A 24 -6.12 11.83 2.94
CA ILE A 24 -7.31 11.28 2.27
C ILE A 24 -8.39 10.91 3.28
N SER A 25 -8.03 10.27 4.40
CA SER A 25 -9.00 9.90 5.43
C SER A 25 -9.66 11.13 6.06
N ASP A 26 -8.87 12.17 6.36
CA ASP A 26 -9.36 13.45 6.88
C ASP A 26 -10.31 14.16 5.89
N GLU A 27 -9.94 14.23 4.60
CA GLU A 27 -10.78 14.84 3.54
C GLU A 27 -12.14 14.14 3.40
N HIS A 28 -12.17 12.86 3.75
CA HIS A 28 -13.30 11.97 3.58
C HIS A 28 -14.06 11.68 4.88
N GLY A 29 -13.67 12.28 6.01
CA GLY A 29 -14.33 12.10 7.30
C GLY A 29 -14.18 10.68 7.87
N ILE A 30 -13.12 9.96 7.51
CA ILE A 30 -12.78 8.65 8.05
C ILE A 30 -11.80 8.86 9.19
N ASP A 31 -12.12 8.35 10.37
CA ASP A 31 -11.20 8.42 11.50
C ASP A 31 -10.02 7.42 11.35
N PRO A 32 -8.96 7.55 12.17
CA PRO A 32 -7.83 6.62 12.14
C PRO A 32 -8.16 5.16 12.48
N THR A 33 -9.39 4.87 12.95
CA THR A 33 -9.87 3.50 13.21
C THR A 33 -10.58 2.90 12.00
N GLY A 34 -10.74 3.67 10.92
CA GLY A 34 -11.48 3.27 9.72
C GLY A 34 -12.99 3.48 9.83
N THR A 35 -13.45 4.21 10.85
CA THR A 35 -14.87 4.51 11.04
C THR A 35 -15.20 5.84 10.36
N TYR A 36 -16.23 5.83 9.52
CA TYR A 36 -16.73 7.03 8.86
C TYR A 36 -17.61 7.87 9.81
N HIS A 37 -17.33 9.17 9.89
CA HIS A 37 -18.06 10.16 10.70
C HIS A 37 -18.50 11.36 9.85
N GLY A 38 -18.99 11.13 8.63
CA GLY A 38 -19.49 12.20 7.77
C GLY A 38 -21.01 12.31 7.72
N ASP A 39 -21.49 13.51 7.42
CA ASP A 39 -22.91 13.88 7.43
C ASP A 39 -23.57 13.80 6.04
N SER A 40 -22.83 13.36 4.99
CA SER A 40 -23.29 13.37 3.60
C SER A 40 -23.14 12.01 2.90
N ASP A 41 -24.24 11.49 2.36
CA ASP A 41 -24.27 10.23 1.60
C ASP A 41 -23.36 10.24 0.35
N LEU A 42 -23.04 11.42 -0.20
CA LEU A 42 -22.14 11.58 -1.36
C LEU A 42 -20.68 11.29 -1.05
N GLN A 43 -20.26 11.37 0.22
CA GLN A 43 -18.90 11.02 0.65
C GLN A 43 -18.75 9.49 0.72
N LEU A 44 -19.80 8.77 1.14
CA LEU A 44 -19.85 7.30 1.17
C LEU A 44 -19.80 6.67 -0.22
N GLU A 45 -20.42 7.29 -1.24
CA GLU A 45 -20.49 6.75 -2.60
C GLU A 45 -19.14 6.67 -3.34
N ARG A 46 -18.08 7.30 -2.79
CA ARG A 46 -16.75 7.41 -3.43
C ARG A 46 -15.61 6.76 -2.65
N ILE A 47 -15.87 6.20 -1.48
CA ILE A 47 -14.84 5.64 -0.59
C ILE A 47 -15.13 4.16 -0.39
N ASN A 48 -14.63 3.34 -1.30
CA ASN A 48 -14.33 1.94 -1.00
C ASN A 48 -12.82 1.86 -0.75
N VAL A 49 -12.38 2.24 0.46
CA VAL A 49 -10.95 2.19 0.85
C VAL A 49 -10.78 1.08 1.88
N TYR A 50 -10.04 0.05 1.50
CA TYR A 50 -9.66 -1.06 2.36
C TYR A 50 -8.16 -1.00 2.63
N TYR A 51 -7.77 -1.19 3.89
CA TYR A 51 -6.37 -1.20 4.33
C TYR A 51 -5.96 -2.62 4.70
N ASN A 52 -4.93 -3.15 4.05
CA ASN A 52 -4.26 -4.37 4.46
C ASN A 52 -2.75 -4.14 4.52
N GLU A 53 -2.15 -4.40 5.69
CA GLU A 53 -0.72 -4.23 5.93
C GLU A 53 -0.02 -5.59 5.86
N ALA A 54 1.06 -5.66 5.07
CA ALA A 54 1.98 -6.79 5.05
C ALA A 54 3.35 -6.32 5.56
N THR A 55 3.77 -6.78 6.74
CA THR A 55 5.04 -6.38 7.38
C THR A 55 6.10 -7.47 7.25
N GLY A 56 7.31 -7.11 6.79
CA GLY A 56 8.51 -7.95 6.87
C GLY A 56 9.49 -7.42 7.93
N GLN A 57 9.94 -8.27 8.86
CA GLN A 57 10.81 -7.87 9.98
C GLN A 57 12.26 -7.52 9.58
N SER A 58 12.68 -7.75 8.33
CA SER A 58 14.07 -7.62 7.90
C SER A 58 14.30 -6.42 6.98
N GLY A 59 15.04 -5.43 7.47
CA GLY A 59 15.54 -4.34 6.62
C GLY A 59 16.72 -4.81 5.73
N ALA A 60 16.70 -4.42 4.46
CA ALA A 60 17.81 -4.64 3.52
C ALA A 60 19.06 -3.80 3.83
N GLY A 61 19.04 -2.95 4.87
CA GLY A 61 20.23 -2.21 5.33
C GLY A 61 20.84 -1.33 4.24
N ASN A 62 20.01 -0.68 3.43
CA ASN A 62 20.42 0.11 2.25
C ASN A 62 21.19 -0.67 1.17
N ASN A 63 21.15 -2.00 1.19
CA ASN A 63 21.73 -2.83 0.15
C ASN A 63 20.65 -3.31 -0.82
N TRP A 64 20.74 -2.87 -2.08
CA TRP A 64 19.82 -3.25 -3.14
C TRP A 64 19.79 -4.77 -3.39
N ALA A 65 20.96 -5.42 -3.46
CA ALA A 65 21.04 -6.86 -3.71
C ALA A 65 20.41 -7.67 -2.57
N LYS A 66 20.52 -7.19 -1.33
CA LYS A 66 19.82 -7.80 -0.18
C LYS A 66 18.30 -7.62 -0.30
N GLY A 67 17.85 -6.46 -0.76
CA GLY A 67 16.43 -6.20 -1.00
C GLY A 67 15.87 -7.02 -2.15
N HIS A 68 16.63 -7.27 -3.22
CA HIS A 68 16.14 -7.95 -4.41
C HIS A 68 16.32 -9.48 -4.36
N TYR A 69 17.50 -9.97 -3.95
CA TYR A 69 17.85 -11.39 -4.06
C TYR A 69 17.69 -12.20 -2.78
N THR A 70 17.53 -11.56 -1.61
CA THR A 70 17.44 -12.28 -0.34
C THR A 70 16.21 -11.85 0.45
N GLY A 71 16.29 -10.78 1.21
CA GLY A 71 15.24 -10.36 2.14
C GLY A 71 13.91 -10.00 1.46
N GLY A 72 13.94 -9.37 0.28
CA GLY A 72 12.71 -9.11 -0.47
C GLY A 72 12.23 -10.30 -1.30
N ALA A 73 13.12 -11.19 -1.73
CA ALA A 73 12.73 -12.43 -2.43
C ALA A 73 11.95 -13.38 -1.50
N GLU A 74 12.25 -13.38 -0.20
CA GLU A 74 11.47 -14.14 0.80
C GLU A 74 10.08 -13.53 1.07
N LEU A 75 9.93 -12.22 0.87
CA LEU A 75 8.70 -11.48 1.16
C LEU A 75 7.79 -11.32 -0.07
N VAL A 76 8.35 -11.41 -1.29
CA VAL A 76 7.63 -11.09 -2.52
C VAL A 76 6.40 -11.99 -2.71
N ASP A 77 6.50 -13.28 -2.43
CA ASP A 77 5.39 -14.22 -2.59
C ASP A 77 4.24 -13.90 -1.63
N SER A 78 4.56 -13.53 -0.39
CA SER A 78 3.55 -13.12 0.58
C SER A 78 2.88 -11.81 0.19
N VAL A 79 3.65 -10.83 -0.32
CA VAL A 79 3.10 -9.53 -0.77
C VAL A 79 2.24 -9.72 -2.02
N LEU A 80 2.66 -10.56 -2.95
CA LEU A 80 1.90 -10.88 -4.16
C LEU A 80 0.62 -11.65 -3.84
N ASP A 81 0.62 -12.53 -2.84
CA ASP A 81 -0.59 -13.23 -2.42
C ASP A 81 -1.62 -12.27 -1.79
N VAL A 82 -1.16 -11.31 -0.98
CA VAL A 82 -2.03 -10.23 -0.47
C VAL A 82 -2.54 -9.36 -1.63
N GLY A 83 -1.65 -8.90 -2.52
CA GLY A 83 -2.04 -8.11 -3.68
C GLY A 83 -3.02 -8.82 -4.61
N ARG A 84 -2.89 -10.15 -4.75
CA ARG A 84 -3.85 -10.98 -5.47
C ARG A 84 -5.21 -11.00 -4.79
N LYS A 85 -5.27 -11.25 -3.48
CA LYS A 85 -6.53 -11.27 -2.72
C LYS A 85 -7.28 -9.94 -2.81
N GLU A 86 -6.57 -8.82 -2.69
CA GLU A 86 -7.16 -7.49 -2.86
C GLU A 86 -7.66 -7.27 -4.30
N ALA A 87 -6.88 -7.68 -5.30
CA ALA A 87 -7.28 -7.60 -6.70
C ALA A 87 -8.51 -8.47 -7.04
N GLU A 88 -8.62 -9.66 -6.43
CA GLU A 88 -9.78 -10.56 -6.56
C GLU A 88 -11.01 -10.03 -5.84
N SER A 89 -10.83 -9.20 -4.81
CA SER A 89 -11.93 -8.52 -4.11
C SER A 89 -12.48 -7.33 -4.89
N CYS A 90 -11.79 -6.86 -5.94
CA CYS A 90 -12.27 -5.77 -6.78
C CYS A 90 -13.22 -6.28 -7.88
N ASP A 91 -14.39 -5.65 -8.01
CA ASP A 91 -15.35 -5.93 -9.09
C ASP A 91 -14.83 -5.40 -10.44
N CYS A 92 -14.05 -4.32 -10.43
CA CYS A 92 -13.57 -3.60 -11.63
C CYS A 92 -12.19 -2.98 -11.40
N LEU A 93 -11.16 -3.83 -11.25
CA LEU A 93 -9.76 -3.42 -11.10
C LEU A 93 -9.25 -2.66 -12.33
N GLN A 94 -8.72 -1.46 -12.12
CA GLN A 94 -8.10 -0.64 -13.15
C GLN A 94 -6.60 -0.81 -13.25
N GLY A 95 -5.94 -1.11 -12.12
CA GLY A 95 -4.50 -1.24 -12.06
C GLY A 95 -3.95 -1.08 -10.64
N PHE A 96 -2.62 -1.06 -10.58
CA PHE A 96 -1.86 -0.97 -9.36
C PHE A 96 -1.11 0.36 -9.31
N GLN A 97 -1.14 1.01 -8.15
CA GLN A 97 -0.30 2.17 -7.86
C GLN A 97 0.79 1.77 -6.89
N LEU A 98 2.05 1.78 -7.33
CA LEU A 98 3.20 1.44 -6.50
C LEU A 98 3.90 2.71 -6.01
N THR A 99 3.95 2.89 -4.69
CA THR A 99 4.71 3.95 -4.03
C THR A 99 5.95 3.35 -3.37
N HIS A 100 7.11 3.63 -3.93
CA HIS A 100 8.39 3.15 -3.42
C HIS A 100 9.50 4.17 -3.63
N SER A 101 10.61 4.01 -2.93
CA SER A 101 11.81 4.83 -3.15
C SER A 101 12.74 4.21 -4.19
N LEU A 102 13.27 5.05 -5.08
CA LEU A 102 14.33 4.69 -6.02
C LEU A 102 15.69 4.50 -5.33
N GLY A 103 15.90 5.16 -4.18
CA GLY A 103 17.07 5.00 -3.32
C GLY A 103 16.81 4.07 -2.12
N GLY A 104 17.87 3.59 -1.48
CA GLY A 104 17.80 2.62 -0.36
C GLY A 104 17.85 1.18 -0.87
N GLY A 105 17.69 0.20 0.04
CA GLY A 105 17.75 -1.23 -0.30
C GLY A 105 16.36 -1.89 -0.44
N ASN A 106 15.40 -1.48 0.39
CA ASN A 106 14.06 -2.08 0.42
C ASN A 106 13.18 -1.64 -0.76
N GLY A 107 12.99 -0.32 -0.91
CA GLY A 107 12.08 0.22 -1.92
C GLY A 107 12.54 -0.07 -3.34
N SER A 108 13.83 0.11 -3.62
CA SER A 108 14.42 -0.07 -4.95
C SER A 108 14.72 -1.52 -5.29
N GLY A 109 14.95 -2.38 -4.28
CA GLY A 109 15.17 -3.82 -4.44
C GLY A 109 13.90 -4.61 -4.68
N MET A 110 12.79 -4.22 -4.04
CA MET A 110 11.50 -4.92 -4.15
C MET A 110 10.59 -4.36 -5.26
N GLY A 111 10.84 -3.14 -5.73
CA GLY A 111 10.00 -2.46 -6.73
C GLY A 111 10.37 -2.73 -8.19
N ARG A 112 11.23 -3.70 -8.49
CA ARG A 112 11.63 -4.07 -9.86
C ARG A 112 11.50 -5.56 -10.11
#